data_AF-A0A1G0VE53-F1
#
_entry.id   AF-A0A1G0VE53-F1
#
_cell.length_a   1.000
_cell.length_b   1.000
_cell.length_c   1.000
_cell.angle_alpha   90.00
_cell.angle_beta   90.00
_cell.angle_gamma   90.00
#
_symmetry.space_group_name_H-M   'P 1'
#
loop_
_entity.id
_entity.type
_entity.pdbx_description
1 polymer ?
#
loop_
_entity_poly.entity_id
_entity_poly.type
_entity_poly.pdbx_seq_one_letter_code
_entity_poly.pdbx_strand_id
1 'polypeptide(L)'
;MRKILYILFFLVSTAYSQTDWQKWEAKQVSYEFPTKSAAQTQNESASLTGTLLNSLKSVYSFLISDYDGDNCPFSPSCANFFVEAVEETNLISGTLMFADRFTRDMNVFKGVNHYSLHKNGKYFDPAINYTLNLQKIKFEMVNN
;
A
#
# COMPACT_ATOMS: atom_id res chain seq x y z
N MET A 1 17.31 -35.06 -32.50
CA MET A 1 17.59 -34.82 -31.06
C MET A 1 17.53 -33.35 -30.66
N ARG A 2 18.23 -32.42 -31.34
CA ARG A 2 18.21 -30.98 -31.00
C ARG A 2 16.81 -30.33 -30.95
N LYS A 3 15.90 -30.70 -31.86
CA LYS A 3 14.52 -30.19 -31.90
C LYS A 3 13.67 -30.63 -30.69
N ILE A 4 13.88 -31.85 -30.18
CA ILE A 4 13.18 -32.38 -29.00
C ILE A 4 13.61 -31.61 -27.75
N LEU A 5 14.89 -31.23 -27.68
CA LEU A 5 15.45 -30.45 -26.57
C LEU A 5 14.83 -29.06 -26.47
N TYR A 6 14.59 -28.38 -27.61
CA TYR A 6 13.89 -27.10 -27.63
C TYR A 6 12.42 -27.21 -27.22
N ILE A 7 11.73 -28.27 -27.65
CA ILE A 7 10.33 -28.52 -27.25
C ILE A 7 10.24 -28.79 -25.75
N LEU A 8 11.17 -29.57 -25.20
CA LEU A 8 11.25 -29.85 -23.76
C LEU A 8 11.52 -28.57 -22.96
N PHE A 9 12.42 -27.71 -23.44
CA PHE A 9 12.74 -26.42 -22.81
C PHE A 9 11.54 -25.46 -22.77
N PHE A 10 10.76 -25.40 -23.86
CA PHE A 10 9.53 -24.60 -23.89
C PHE A 10 8.45 -25.15 -22.95
N LEU A 11 8.31 -26.48 -22.85
CA LEU A 11 7.30 -27.11 -22.00
C LEU A 11 7.59 -26.95 -20.50
N VAL A 12 8.87 -26.96 -20.10
CA VAL A 12 9.25 -26.70 -18.70
C VAL A 12 8.98 -25.24 -18.31
N SER A 13 9.20 -24.29 -19.22
CA SER A 13 8.98 -22.86 -18.94
C SER A 13 7.50 -22.51 -18.69
N THR A 14 6.56 -23.20 -19.34
CA THR A 14 5.11 -22.94 -19.16
C THR A 14 4.51 -23.61 -17.93
N ALA A 15 5.17 -24.66 -17.38
CA ALA A 15 4.70 -25.35 -16.19
C ALA A 15 4.79 -24.48 -14.91
N TYR A 16 5.75 -23.56 -14.85
CA TYR A 16 5.93 -22.65 -13.70
C TYR A 16 5.01 -21.43 -13.72
N SER A 17 4.27 -21.19 -14.81
CA SER A 17 3.35 -20.03 -14.91
C SER A 17 2.07 -20.21 -14.08
N GLN A 18 1.76 -21.45 -13.64
CA GLN A 18 0.53 -21.75 -12.90
C GLN A 18 0.64 -21.60 -11.37
N THR A 19 1.82 -21.33 -10.83
CA THR A 19 2.01 -21.15 -9.37
C THR A 19 1.71 -19.74 -8.88
N ASP A 20 1.33 -18.81 -9.76
CA ASP A 20 0.94 -17.44 -9.39
C ASP A 20 -0.25 -17.44 -8.40
N TRP A 21 -1.17 -18.41 -8.55
CA TRP A 21 -2.29 -18.65 -7.62
C TRP A 21 -1.87 -18.94 -6.17
N GLN A 22 -0.66 -19.48 -5.94
CA GLN A 22 -0.16 -19.74 -4.58
C GLN A 22 0.41 -18.49 -3.92
N LYS A 23 0.86 -17.51 -4.71
CA LYS A 23 1.34 -16.22 -4.21
C LYS A 23 0.18 -15.25 -3.94
N TRP A 24 -0.88 -15.35 -4.74
CA TRP A 24 -2.08 -14.52 -4.67
C TRP A 24 -3.31 -15.39 -4.36
N GLU A 25 -3.31 -16.05 -3.20
CA GLU A 25 -4.49 -16.79 -2.77
C GLU A 25 -5.71 -15.86 -2.77
N ALA A 26 -6.82 -16.32 -3.35
CA ALA A 26 -8.04 -15.53 -3.44
C ALA A 26 -8.53 -15.19 -2.03
N LYS A 27 -8.28 -13.96 -1.59
CA LYS A 27 -8.86 -13.44 -0.35
C LYS A 27 -10.37 -13.46 -0.52
N GLN A 28 -11.07 -14.15 0.37
CA GLN A 28 -12.53 -14.14 0.40
C GLN A 28 -12.97 -12.72 0.73
N VAL A 29 -13.38 -11.97 -0.29
CA VAL A 29 -13.87 -10.61 -0.14
C VAL A 29 -15.35 -10.69 0.18
N SER A 30 -15.76 -10.13 1.32
CA SER A 30 -17.19 -9.93 1.56
C SER A 30 -17.68 -8.86 0.59
N TYR A 31 -18.55 -9.24 -0.34
CA TYR A 31 -19.25 -8.32 -1.25
C TYR A 31 -20.46 -7.65 -0.60
N GLU A 32 -20.72 -7.95 0.67
CA GLU A 32 -21.65 -7.15 1.43
C GLU A 32 -21.12 -5.72 1.42
N PHE A 33 -21.94 -4.78 0.95
CA PHE A 33 -21.64 -3.38 1.14
C PHE A 33 -21.35 -3.22 2.63
N PRO A 34 -20.16 -2.71 3.03
CA PRO A 34 -19.94 -2.42 4.42
C PRO A 34 -21.09 -1.50 4.78
N THR A 35 -21.98 -1.97 5.67
CA THR A 35 -22.83 -1.05 6.40
C THR A 35 -21.84 -0.01 6.91
N LYS A 36 -22.06 1.27 6.56
CA LYS A 36 -21.20 2.37 6.98
C LYS A 36 -21.24 2.45 8.50
N SER A 37 -20.61 1.50 9.16
CA SER A 37 -20.49 1.39 10.60
C SER A 37 -19.26 2.21 10.93
N ALA A 38 -19.47 3.52 10.94
CA ALA A 38 -18.73 4.50 11.71
C ALA A 38 -17.18 4.37 11.74
N ALA A 39 -16.54 3.87 10.68
CA ALA A 39 -15.09 3.98 10.52
C ALA A 39 -14.81 5.37 9.94
N GLN A 40 -14.78 6.34 10.86
CA GLN A 40 -14.19 7.67 10.75
C GLN A 40 -14.38 8.35 9.39
N THR A 41 -15.59 8.87 9.18
CA THR A 41 -15.73 10.15 8.49
C THR A 41 -15.05 11.18 9.39
N GLN A 42 -13.75 11.39 9.22
CA GLN A 42 -13.10 12.55 9.80
C GLN A 42 -13.73 13.77 9.13
N ASN A 43 -14.67 14.38 9.86
CA ASN A 43 -15.17 15.71 9.58
C ASN A 43 -13.98 16.66 9.75
N GLU A 44 -13.23 16.92 8.70
CA GLU A 44 -12.20 17.95 8.70
C GLU A 44 -12.54 18.97 7.60
N SER A 45 -12.84 20.18 8.07
CA SER A 45 -13.06 21.45 7.38
C SER A 45 -13.01 21.42 5.84
N ALA A 46 -14.08 21.94 5.22
CA ALA A 46 -14.20 22.20 3.78
C ALA A 46 -13.07 23.10 3.24
N SER A 47 -11.88 22.52 3.10
CA SER A 47 -10.75 23.06 2.36
C SER A 47 -10.86 22.49 0.95
N LEU A 48 -10.77 23.35 -0.06
CA LEU A 48 -10.76 22.97 -1.48
C LEU A 48 -9.77 21.82 -1.75
N THR A 49 -8.65 21.83 -1.03
CA THR A 49 -7.60 20.80 -1.10
C THR A 49 -8.06 19.46 -0.58
N GLY A 50 -8.78 19.40 0.54
CA GLY A 50 -9.30 18.15 1.10
C GLY A 50 -10.33 17.48 0.19
N THR A 51 -11.21 18.26 -0.45
CA THR A 51 -12.19 17.75 -1.42
C THR A 51 -11.50 17.18 -2.67
N LEU A 52 -10.46 17.85 -3.17
CA LEU A 52 -9.72 17.41 -4.34
C LEU A 52 -8.91 16.13 -4.06
N LEU A 53 -8.27 16.04 -2.89
CA LEU A 53 -7.54 14.85 -2.46
C LEU A 53 -8.47 13.65 -2.26
N ASN A 54 -9.64 13.85 -1.67
CA ASN A 54 -10.63 12.79 -1.52
C ASN A 54 -11.17 12.30 -2.86
N SER A 55 -11.33 13.20 -3.83
CA SER A 55 -11.68 12.83 -5.21
C SER A 55 -10.59 12.00 -5.88
N LEU A 56 -9.33 12.45 -5.81
CA LEU A 56 -8.18 11.72 -6.34
C LEU A 56 -7.98 10.36 -5.65
N LYS A 57 -8.16 10.30 -4.33
CA LYS A 57 -8.16 9.07 -3.54
C LYS A 57 -9.26 8.12 -4.01
N SER A 58 -10.47 8.63 -4.25
CA SER A 58 -11.59 7.81 -4.74
C SER A 58 -11.33 7.26 -6.14
N VAL A 59 -10.73 8.05 -7.03
CA VAL A 59 -10.35 7.62 -8.38
C VAL A 59 -9.23 6.59 -8.33
N TYR A 60 -8.19 6.82 -7.52
CA TYR A 60 -7.12 5.84 -7.30
C TYR A 60 -7.68 4.54 -6.70
N SER A 61 -8.54 4.63 -5.69
CA SER A 61 -9.16 3.46 -5.07
C SER A 61 -9.99 2.67 -6.08
N PHE A 62 -10.79 3.35 -6.90
CA PHE A 62 -11.62 2.70 -7.91
C PHE A 62 -10.81 2.06 -9.05
N LEU A 63 -9.72 2.70 -9.49
CA LEU A 63 -8.93 2.22 -10.63
C LEU A 63 -7.83 1.22 -10.27
N ILE A 64 -7.25 1.36 -9.07
CA ILE A 64 -6.03 0.64 -8.67
C ILE A 64 -6.30 -0.26 -7.45
N SER A 65 -7.10 0.18 -6.47
CA SER A 65 -7.37 -0.63 -5.26
C SER A 65 -8.29 -1.82 -5.52
N ASP A 66 -9.19 -1.76 -6.51
CA ASP A 66 -10.02 -2.92 -6.87
C ASP A 66 -9.18 -4.04 -7.53
N TYR A 67 -8.08 -3.68 -8.20
CA TYR A 67 -7.20 -4.65 -8.85
C TYR A 67 -6.17 -5.26 -7.88
N ASP A 68 -5.71 -4.49 -6.88
CA ASP A 68 -4.67 -4.93 -5.94
C ASP A 68 -5.20 -5.27 -4.53
N GLY A 69 -6.50 -5.10 -4.28
CA GLY A 69 -7.12 -5.42 -2.99
C GLY A 69 -6.36 -4.85 -1.77
N ASP A 70 -6.38 -5.58 -0.65
CA ASP A 70 -5.60 -5.26 0.55
C ASP A 70 -4.18 -5.89 0.49
N ASN A 71 -3.60 -6.03 -0.71
CA ASN A 71 -2.29 -6.68 -0.91
C ASN A 71 -1.10 -5.76 -0.63
N CYS A 72 -1.33 -4.48 -0.38
CA CYS A 72 -0.24 -3.58 -0.01
C CYS A 72 0.45 -4.13 1.26
N PRO A 73 1.76 -4.42 1.21
CA PRO A 73 2.48 -4.99 2.34
C PRO A 73 2.73 -3.97 3.46
N PHE A 74 2.35 -2.71 3.24
CA PHE A 74 2.48 -1.62 4.20
C PHE A 74 1.14 -1.18 4.80
N SER A 75 1.21 -0.67 6.02
CA SER A 75 0.12 -0.04 6.77
C SER A 75 0.62 1.32 7.31
N PRO A 76 0.04 2.46 6.90
CA PRO A 76 -1.01 2.62 5.89
C PRO A 76 -0.52 2.30 4.46
N SER A 77 -1.47 2.08 3.54
CA SER A 77 -1.18 1.94 2.11
C SER A 77 -0.63 3.24 1.52
N CYS A 78 0.05 3.17 0.37
CA CYS A 78 0.67 4.35 -0.26
C CYS A 78 -0.32 5.49 -0.52
N ALA A 79 -1.56 5.18 -0.90
CA ALA A 79 -2.61 6.19 -1.13
C ALA A 79 -3.12 6.81 0.18
N ASN A 80 -3.31 6.01 1.22
CA ASN A 80 -3.68 6.53 2.53
C ASN A 80 -2.54 7.38 3.13
N PHE A 81 -1.29 6.95 2.95
CA PHE A 81 -0.13 7.72 3.34
C PHE A 81 -0.06 9.07 2.66
N PHE A 82 -0.35 9.15 1.35
CA PHE A 82 -0.37 10.44 0.65
C PHE A 82 -1.40 11.40 1.24
N VAL A 83 -2.61 10.89 1.53
CA VAL A 83 -3.68 11.67 2.15
C VAL A 83 -3.25 12.17 3.52
N GLU A 84 -2.76 11.27 4.39
CA GLU A 84 -2.24 11.63 5.71
C GLU A 84 -1.09 12.64 5.63
N ALA A 85 -0.17 12.47 4.68
CA ALA A 85 0.99 13.35 4.51
C ALA A 85 0.58 14.76 4.09
N VAL A 86 -0.41 14.90 3.19
CA VAL A 86 -0.90 16.21 2.77
C VAL A 86 -1.73 16.87 3.86
N GLU A 87 -2.52 16.10 4.61
CA GLU A 87 -3.30 16.60 5.76
C GLU A 87 -2.40 17.10 6.90
N GLU A 88 -1.33 16.35 7.24
CA GLU A 88 -0.41 16.74 8.30
C GLU A 88 0.58 17.85 7.88
N THR A 89 0.80 18.05 6.57
CA THR A 89 1.73 19.07 6.07
C THR A 89 1.05 20.05 5.11
N ASN A 90 1.21 19.84 3.81
CA ASN A 90 0.59 20.59 2.72
C ASN A 90 0.76 19.77 1.43
N LEU A 91 0.15 20.21 0.32
CA LEU A 91 0.17 19.45 -0.93
C LEU A 91 1.59 19.18 -1.46
N ILE A 92 2.49 20.16 -1.37
CA ILE A 92 3.84 20.05 -1.92
C ILE A 92 4.67 19.12 -1.04
N SER A 93 4.73 19.39 0.26
CA SER A 93 5.46 18.57 1.23
C SER A 93 4.94 17.14 1.27
N GLY A 94 3.62 16.95 1.28
CA GLY A 94 3.00 15.63 1.25
C GLY A 94 3.29 14.86 -0.04
N THR A 95 3.36 15.55 -1.19
CA THR A 95 3.79 14.92 -2.46
C THR A 95 5.24 14.48 -2.41
N LEU A 96 6.14 15.30 -1.85
CA LEU A 96 7.55 14.94 -1.69
C LEU A 96 7.73 13.77 -0.73
N MET A 97 7.00 13.75 0.38
CA MET A 97 6.99 12.63 1.33
C MET A 97 6.49 11.35 0.68
N PHE A 98 5.40 11.43 -0.10
CA PHE A 98 4.90 10.30 -0.86
C PHE A 98 5.91 9.80 -1.89
N ALA A 99 6.54 10.68 -2.66
CA ALA A 99 7.52 10.30 -3.66
C ALA A 99 8.75 9.62 -3.04
N ASP A 100 9.27 10.14 -1.91
CA ASP A 100 10.35 9.50 -1.16
C ASP A 100 9.96 8.08 -0.73
N ARG A 101 8.83 7.93 -0.05
CA ARG A 101 8.36 6.62 0.41
C ARG A 101 8.10 5.66 -0.77
N PHE A 102 7.42 6.12 -1.81
CA PHE A 102 7.07 5.31 -2.97
C PHE A 102 8.33 4.78 -3.67
N THR A 103 9.31 5.63 -3.92
CA THR A 103 10.58 5.22 -4.55
C THR A 103 11.42 4.31 -3.65
N ARG A 104 11.39 4.54 -2.34
CA ARG A 104 12.06 3.69 -1.35
C ARG A 104 11.44 2.29 -1.27
N ASP A 105 10.11 2.21 -1.27
CA ASP A 105 9.36 0.95 -1.11
C ASP A 105 9.30 0.13 -2.42
N MET A 106 9.40 0.78 -3.58
CA MET A 106 9.55 0.09 -4.87
C MET A 106 10.94 -0.49 -5.11
N ASN A 107 11.93 -0.17 -4.28
CA ASN A 107 13.28 -0.66 -4.46
C ASN A 107 13.40 -2.12 -4.05
N VAL A 108 13.29 -3.03 -5.03
CA VAL A 108 13.39 -4.49 -4.85
C VAL A 108 14.73 -4.96 -4.24
N PHE A 109 15.78 -4.15 -4.30
CA PHE A 109 17.09 -4.48 -3.73
C PHE A 109 17.24 -4.06 -2.27
N LYS A 110 16.36 -3.19 -1.77
CA LYS A 110 16.40 -2.70 -0.40
C LYS A 110 15.62 -3.66 0.49
N GLY A 111 16.25 -4.14 1.56
CA GLY A 111 15.59 -4.95 2.57
C GLY A 111 14.49 -4.16 3.29
N VAL A 112 13.46 -4.86 3.75
CA VAL A 112 12.31 -4.31 4.50
C VAL A 112 12.48 -4.44 6.03
N ASN A 113 13.61 -4.96 6.48
CA ASN A 113 13.88 -5.30 7.88
C ASN A 113 13.95 -4.09 8.83
N HIS A 114 13.99 -2.86 8.30
CA HIS A 114 14.00 -1.63 9.10
C HIS A 114 12.59 -1.12 9.44
N TYR A 115 11.54 -1.70 8.87
CA TYR A 115 10.16 -1.37 9.22
C TYR A 115 9.68 -2.20 10.40
N SER A 116 8.98 -1.57 11.35
CA SER A 116 8.26 -2.32 12.39
C SER A 116 7.06 -3.04 11.78
N LEU A 117 6.66 -4.17 12.37
CA LEU A 117 5.45 -4.87 11.96
C LEU A 117 4.25 -4.34 12.74
N HIS A 118 3.20 -3.99 12.02
CA HIS A 118 1.92 -3.65 12.59
C HIS A 118 1.14 -4.91 13.02
N LYS A 119 0.10 -4.74 13.84
CA LYS A 119 -0.72 -5.86 14.37
C LYS A 119 -1.37 -6.74 13.30
N ASN A 120 -1.53 -6.22 12.09
CA ASN A 120 -2.08 -6.92 10.93
C ASN A 120 -1.01 -7.66 10.10
N GLY A 121 0.24 -7.74 10.57
CA GLY A 121 1.36 -8.38 9.87
C GLY A 121 1.96 -7.56 8.73
N LYS A 122 1.54 -6.30 8.55
CA LYS A 122 2.05 -5.38 7.52
C LYS A 122 3.19 -4.52 8.06
N TYR A 123 4.06 -4.04 7.19
CA TYR A 123 5.11 -3.06 7.53
C TYR A 123 4.48 -1.72 7.92
N PHE A 124 4.81 -1.22 9.10
CA PHE A 124 4.26 0.01 9.64
C PHE A 124 5.13 1.22 9.25
N ASP A 125 4.57 2.14 8.47
CA ASP A 125 5.25 3.37 8.07
C ASP A 125 4.26 4.54 7.89
N PRO A 126 3.74 5.13 8.99
CA PRO A 126 2.80 6.24 8.92
C PRO A 126 3.46 7.57 8.50
N ALA A 127 2.68 8.48 7.91
CA ALA A 127 3.16 9.80 7.49
C ALA A 127 3.75 10.62 8.64
N ILE A 128 3.24 10.41 9.85
CA ILE A 128 3.65 11.12 11.05
C ILE A 128 5.13 10.95 11.41
N ASN A 129 5.77 9.87 10.96
CA ASN A 129 7.20 9.64 11.20
C ASN A 129 8.09 10.70 10.50
N TYR A 130 7.53 11.41 9.52
CA TYR A 130 8.25 12.37 8.69
C TYR A 130 7.82 13.82 8.94
N THR A 131 6.79 14.06 9.76
CA THR A 131 6.18 15.39 9.94
C THR A 131 7.00 16.33 10.85
N LEU A 132 8.26 16.01 11.17
CA LEU A 132 9.17 16.73 12.09
C LEU A 132 8.55 17.08 13.48
N ASN A 133 7.37 16.54 13.78
CA ASN A 133 6.62 16.77 15.00
C ASN A 133 6.89 15.62 15.97
N LEU A 134 7.95 15.78 16.76
CA LEU A 134 8.44 14.76 17.70
C LEU A 134 7.39 14.27 18.69
N GLN A 135 6.39 15.07 19.03
CA GLN A 135 5.34 14.71 19.99
C GLN A 135 4.32 13.72 19.41
N LYS A 136 4.17 13.69 18.08
CA LYS A 136 3.20 12.82 17.39
C LYS A 136 3.82 11.50 16.90
N ILE A 137 5.14 11.36 16.89
CA ILE A 137 5.83 10.15 16.43
C ILE A 137 5.52 9.00 17.39
N LYS A 138 4.83 7.97 16.90
CA LYS A 138 4.53 6.75 17.65
C LYS A 138 5.53 5.67 17.29
N PHE A 139 6.34 5.26 18.26
CA PHE A 139 7.19 4.08 18.14
C PHE A 139 6.37 2.85 18.56
N GLU A 140 5.94 2.03 17.59
CA GLU A 140 5.39 0.70 17.91
C GLU A 140 6.56 -0.22 18.30
N MET A 141 6.49 -0.79 19.50
CA MET A 141 7.51 -1.73 20.01
C MET A 141 7.44 -3.02 19.18
N VAL A 142 8.56 -3.43 18.61
CA VAL A 142 8.73 -4.73 17.96
C VAL A 142 8.71 -5.79 19.06
N ASN A 143 7.56 -6.45 19.25
CA ASN A 143 7.51 -7.66 20.07
C ASN A 143 8.05 -8.80 19.21
N ASN A 144 9.28 -9.23 19.52
CA ASN A 144 9.88 -10.47 19.00
C ASN A 144 9.08 -11.69 19.46
#